data_AF-A0A1B6L7J5-F1
#
_entry.id   AF-A0A1B6L7J5-F1
#
_cell.length_a   1.000
_cell.length_b   1.000
_cell.length_c   1.000
_cell.angle_alpha   90.00
_cell.angle_beta   90.00
_cell.angle_gamma   90.00
#
_symmetry.space_group_name_H-M   'P 1'
#
loop_
_entity.id
_entity.type
_entity.pdbx_description
1 polymer ?
#
loop_
_entity_poly.entity_id
_entity_poly.type
_entity_poly.pdbx_seq_one_letter_code
_entity_poly.pdbx_strand_id
1 'polypeptide(L)'
;GSCFHLFKQTDGNTIHSRAFEGLQLEDADELCSFQHYRRPQQDWNTNLMSRTDYNYAIDFLDTIDKDLPSDCWTAQLVEGDRAIVLRSLHWPGFSFFHHLTTPDHGFVYIGAGQRNLDIPFMTQIFMPLVEEVPSIRQSLAEGAKTSKEQTTEDNMKPVEDELATETSSEIVTT
;
A
#
# COMPACT_ATOMS: atom_id res chain seq x y z
N GLY A 1 -5.02 -7.29 8.63
CA GLY A 1 -4.52 -8.51 7.95
C GLY A 1 -5.63 -9.11 7.09
N SER A 2 -5.33 -9.85 6.01
CA SER A 2 -6.40 -10.30 5.09
C SER A 2 -7.23 -11.49 5.61
N CYS A 3 -8.53 -11.47 5.32
CA CYS A 3 -9.55 -12.48 5.61
C CYS A 3 -9.26 -13.88 5.04
N PHE A 4 -8.45 -13.95 3.99
CA PHE A 4 -8.08 -15.21 3.33
C PHE A 4 -6.58 -15.30 3.22
N HIS A 5 -5.98 -16.16 4.04
CA HIS A 5 -4.54 -16.33 4.04
C HIS A 5 -4.13 -17.51 3.16
N LEU A 6 -3.94 -17.22 1.87
CA LEU A 6 -3.37 -18.14 0.90
C LEU A 6 -1.89 -17.85 0.74
N PHE A 7 -1.11 -18.91 0.59
CA PHE A 7 0.31 -18.81 0.36
C PHE A 7 0.66 -19.37 -1.02
N LYS A 8 1.34 -18.57 -1.83
CA LYS A 8 1.87 -18.98 -3.12
C LYS A 8 3.30 -19.50 -2.94
N GLN A 9 3.47 -20.78 -3.21
CA GLN A 9 4.76 -21.45 -3.20
C GLN A 9 5.58 -21.11 -4.46
N THR A 10 6.89 -21.33 -4.40
CA THR A 10 7.82 -21.06 -5.51
C THR A 10 7.60 -21.97 -6.71
N ASP A 11 6.95 -23.12 -6.51
CA ASP A 11 6.52 -24.05 -7.56
C ASP A 11 5.25 -23.57 -8.30
N GLY A 12 4.64 -22.46 -7.84
CA GLY A 12 3.42 -21.89 -8.39
C GLY A 12 2.12 -22.44 -7.77
N ASN A 13 2.20 -23.39 -6.84
CA ASN A 13 1.03 -23.91 -6.13
C ASN A 13 0.56 -22.93 -5.05
N THR A 14 -0.75 -22.90 -4.81
CA THR A 14 -1.37 -22.10 -3.76
C THR A 14 -1.90 -23.01 -2.66
N ILE A 15 -1.47 -22.77 -1.42
CA ILE A 15 -1.89 -23.53 -0.23
C ILE A 15 -2.58 -22.63 0.78
N HIS A 16 -3.46 -23.19 1.60
CA HIS A 16 -4.03 -22.48 2.75
C HIS A 16 -3.00 -22.38 3.88
N SER A 17 -2.88 -21.21 4.48
CA SER A 17 -2.08 -21.02 5.67
C SER A 17 -2.76 -21.69 6.88
N ARG A 18 -1.99 -22.49 7.62
CA ARG A 18 -2.45 -23.10 8.88
C ARG A 18 -2.34 -22.16 10.07
N ALA A 19 -1.62 -21.05 9.92
CA ALA A 19 -1.43 -20.04 10.96
C ALA A 19 -2.56 -18.99 10.97
N PHE A 20 -3.53 -19.10 10.06
CA PHE A 20 -4.64 -18.18 10.00
C PHE A 20 -5.71 -18.58 11.01
N GLU A 21 -5.83 -17.77 12.06
CA GLU A 21 -6.83 -17.97 13.12
C GLU A 21 -8.13 -17.19 12.88
N GLY A 22 -8.21 -16.42 11.78
CA GLY A 22 -9.37 -15.60 11.44
C GLY A 22 -9.05 -14.10 11.43
N LEU A 23 -10.01 -13.34 10.92
CA LEU A 23 -9.94 -11.88 10.83
C LEU A 23 -10.28 -11.23 12.17
N GLN A 24 -9.54 -10.17 12.52
CA GLN A 24 -9.84 -9.33 13.67
C GLN A 24 -10.95 -8.33 13.34
N LEU A 25 -11.64 -7.82 14.36
CA LEU A 25 -12.75 -6.89 14.17
C LEU A 25 -12.34 -5.59 13.47
N GLU A 26 -11.17 -5.04 13.82
CA GLU A 26 -10.62 -3.83 13.22
C GLU A 26 -10.36 -3.98 11.71
N ASP A 27 -9.84 -5.14 11.31
CA ASP A 27 -9.55 -5.45 9.92
C ASP A 27 -10.80 -5.85 9.12
N ALA A 28 -11.87 -6.29 9.80
CA ALA A 28 -13.07 -6.83 9.16
C ALA A 28 -13.95 -5.78 8.50
N ASP A 29 -13.87 -4.53 8.97
CA ASP A 29 -14.56 -3.40 8.36
C ASP A 29 -13.85 -2.90 7.09
N GLU A 30 -12.54 -3.19 6.96
CA GLU A 30 -11.74 -2.73 5.84
C GLU A 30 -11.92 -3.62 4.59
N LEU A 31 -12.37 -3.02 3.48
CA LEU A 31 -12.51 -3.73 2.20
C LEU A 31 -11.16 -4.26 1.67
N CYS A 32 -10.05 -3.64 2.01
CA CYS A 32 -8.71 -4.10 1.61
C CYS A 32 -8.32 -5.46 2.25
N SER A 33 -9.00 -5.87 3.33
CA SER A 33 -8.81 -7.17 3.97
C SER A 33 -9.38 -8.33 3.15
N PHE A 34 -10.22 -8.07 2.16
CA PHE A 34 -10.84 -9.10 1.33
C PHE A 34 -10.22 -9.15 -0.06
N GLN A 35 -9.98 -10.36 -0.54
CA GLN A 35 -9.28 -10.62 -1.80
C GLN A 35 -10.13 -11.49 -2.73
N HIS A 36 -9.98 -11.29 -4.03
CA HIS A 36 -10.64 -12.09 -5.05
C HIS A 36 -9.96 -13.45 -5.22
N TYR A 37 -10.73 -14.54 -5.08
CA TYR A 37 -10.25 -15.89 -5.38
C TYR A 37 -10.29 -16.20 -6.89
N ARG A 38 -9.41 -15.54 -7.66
CA ARG A 38 -9.24 -15.75 -9.10
C ARG A 38 -7.83 -15.36 -9.52
N ARG A 39 -7.49 -15.56 -10.80
CA ARG A 39 -6.24 -15.00 -11.33
C ARG A 39 -6.28 -13.46 -11.21
N PRO A 40 -5.22 -12.85 -10.68
CA PRO A 40 -5.08 -11.39 -10.63
C PRO A 40 -5.28 -10.81 -12.03
N GLN A 41 -6.11 -9.79 -12.11
CA GLN A 41 -6.32 -8.99 -13.31
C GLN A 41 -5.43 -7.76 -13.31
N GLN A 42 -5.08 -7.24 -12.13
CA GLN A 42 -4.13 -6.14 -12.03
C GLN A 42 -2.70 -6.62 -12.26
N ASP A 43 -1.89 -5.78 -12.89
CA ASP A 43 -0.48 -6.08 -13.08
C ASP A 43 0.23 -6.18 -11.73
N TRP A 44 1.12 -7.17 -11.62
CA TRP A 44 1.88 -7.43 -10.40
C TRP A 44 2.65 -6.20 -9.91
N ASN A 45 3.11 -5.32 -10.81
CA ASN A 45 3.79 -4.07 -10.47
C ASN A 45 2.89 -3.09 -9.71
N THR A 46 1.60 -3.00 -10.08
CA THR A 46 0.62 -2.14 -9.41
C THR A 46 0.39 -2.61 -7.97
N ASN A 47 0.36 -3.92 -7.75
CA ASN A 47 0.25 -4.51 -6.41
C ASN A 47 1.57 -4.39 -5.62
N LEU A 48 2.74 -4.64 -6.24
CA LEU A 48 4.06 -4.59 -5.59
C LEU A 48 4.47 -3.20 -5.10
N MET A 49 4.07 -2.14 -5.80
CA MET A 49 4.43 -0.76 -5.44
C MET A 49 3.49 -0.13 -4.40
N SER A 50 2.41 -0.82 -4.04
CA SER A 50 1.35 -0.25 -3.19
C SER A 50 1.72 -0.19 -1.70
N ARG A 51 2.63 -1.05 -1.23
CA ARG A 51 3.00 -1.20 0.19
C ARG A 51 4.50 -1.42 0.38
N THR A 52 5.05 -0.85 1.45
CA THR A 52 6.47 -0.99 1.82
C THR A 52 6.81 -2.36 2.39
N ASP A 53 5.81 -3.10 2.88
CA ASP A 53 5.92 -4.43 3.49
C ASP A 53 5.33 -5.56 2.62
N TYR A 54 5.18 -5.31 1.31
CA TYR A 54 4.55 -6.24 0.38
C TYR A 54 5.28 -7.59 0.31
N ASN A 55 4.53 -8.69 0.45
CA ASN A 55 5.05 -10.05 0.30
C ASN A 55 4.32 -10.79 -0.83
N TYR A 56 5.00 -11.01 -1.96
CA TYR A 56 4.42 -11.73 -3.11
C TYR A 56 3.89 -13.12 -2.77
N ALA A 57 4.43 -13.79 -1.75
CA ALA A 57 3.96 -15.10 -1.37
C ALA A 57 2.59 -15.07 -0.69
N ILE A 58 2.15 -13.92 -0.15
CA ILE A 58 0.92 -13.75 0.62
C ILE A 58 -0.05 -12.82 -0.12
N ASP A 59 0.45 -11.73 -0.69
CA ASP A 59 -0.33 -10.62 -1.27
C ASP A 59 -0.41 -10.71 -2.80
N PHE A 60 -0.58 -11.93 -3.34
CA PHE A 60 -0.59 -12.15 -4.79
C PHE A 60 -1.97 -12.00 -5.44
N LEU A 61 -3.05 -11.86 -4.68
CA LEU A 61 -4.41 -11.69 -5.20
C LEU A 61 -4.84 -10.22 -5.20
N ASP A 62 -5.82 -9.89 -6.02
CA ASP A 62 -6.39 -8.55 -6.06
C ASP A 62 -7.35 -8.35 -4.88
N THR A 63 -7.22 -7.21 -4.19
CA THR A 63 -8.14 -6.79 -3.15
C THR A 63 -9.42 -6.21 -3.74
N ILE A 64 -10.54 -6.37 -3.05
CA ILE A 64 -11.85 -5.91 -3.55
C ILE A 64 -12.02 -4.38 -3.51
N ASP A 65 -11.18 -3.66 -2.75
CA ASP A 65 -11.19 -2.20 -2.67
C ASP A 65 -10.76 -1.53 -3.98
N LYS A 66 -10.01 -2.25 -4.83
CA LYS A 66 -9.55 -1.77 -6.15
C LYS A 66 -10.54 -2.03 -7.28
N ASP A 67 -11.70 -2.59 -6.98
CA ASP A 67 -12.73 -2.84 -7.99
C ASP A 67 -13.36 -1.52 -8.47
N LEU A 68 -13.66 -1.48 -9.77
CA LEU A 68 -14.32 -0.34 -10.43
C LEU A 68 -15.74 -0.72 -10.86
N PRO A 69 -16.74 0.17 -10.70
CA PRO A 69 -16.68 1.48 -10.02
C PRO A 69 -16.40 1.38 -8.52
N SER A 70 -15.90 2.46 -7.91
CA SER A 70 -15.73 2.53 -6.46
C SER A 70 -17.07 2.29 -5.76
N ASP A 71 -17.02 1.76 -4.54
CA ASP A 71 -18.18 1.44 -3.70
C ASP A 71 -19.12 0.38 -4.30
N CYS A 72 -18.61 -0.53 -5.14
CA CYS A 72 -19.37 -1.66 -5.67
C CYS A 72 -19.48 -2.86 -4.70
N TRP A 73 -18.93 -2.73 -3.50
CA TRP A 73 -18.99 -3.70 -2.41
C TRP A 73 -19.62 -3.07 -1.18
N THR A 74 -20.38 -3.87 -0.44
CA THR A 74 -20.91 -3.47 0.87
C THR A 74 -20.53 -4.51 1.90
N ALA A 75 -19.81 -4.08 2.94
CA ALA A 75 -19.51 -4.90 4.11
C ALA A 75 -20.46 -4.54 5.26
N GLN A 76 -20.94 -5.55 5.98
CA GLN A 76 -21.84 -5.36 7.12
C GLN A 76 -21.48 -6.35 8.23
N LEU A 77 -21.29 -5.84 9.44
CA LEU A 77 -21.15 -6.67 10.63
C LEU A 77 -22.51 -7.21 11.08
N VAL A 78 -22.54 -8.49 11.43
CA VAL A 78 -23.72 -9.26 11.80
C VAL A 78 -23.43 -10.06 13.08
N GLU A 79 -24.49 -10.54 13.73
CA GLU A 79 -24.43 -11.37 14.95
C GLU A 79 -23.79 -10.68 16.17
N GLY A 80 -23.91 -9.34 16.26
CA GLY A 80 -23.26 -8.57 17.32
C GLY A 80 -21.75 -8.56 17.14
N ASP A 81 -21.30 -8.18 15.95
CA ASP A 81 -19.91 -8.04 15.54
C ASP A 81 -19.08 -9.32 15.69
N ARG A 82 -19.70 -10.47 15.40
CA ARG A 82 -19.03 -11.79 15.37
C ARG A 82 -18.85 -12.34 13.96
N ALA A 83 -19.58 -11.80 13.00
CA ALA A 83 -19.46 -12.19 11.60
C ALA A 83 -19.53 -10.97 10.71
N ILE A 84 -18.85 -11.02 9.57
CA ILE A 84 -18.94 -10.00 8.52
C ILE A 84 -19.59 -10.62 7.29
N VAL A 85 -20.54 -9.89 6.69
CA VAL A 85 -21.20 -10.26 5.45
C VAL A 85 -20.88 -9.22 4.38
N LEU A 86 -20.30 -9.68 3.27
CA LEU A 86 -19.99 -8.87 2.11
C LEU A 86 -21.01 -9.14 1.01
N ARG A 87 -21.47 -8.09 0.34
CA ARG A 87 -22.37 -8.18 -0.82
C ARG A 87 -21.79 -7.46 -2.01
N SER A 88 -21.94 -8.06 -3.19
CA SER A 88 -21.50 -7.47 -4.44
C SER A 88 -22.65 -6.73 -5.11
N LEU A 89 -22.43 -5.47 -5.50
CA LEU A 89 -23.38 -4.76 -6.36
C LEU A 89 -23.28 -5.24 -7.81
N HIS A 90 -22.10 -5.69 -8.26
CA HIS A 90 -21.84 -6.25 -9.60
C HIS A 90 -22.69 -7.47 -9.89
N TRP A 91 -22.84 -8.32 -8.88
CA TRP A 91 -23.59 -9.56 -8.96
C TRP A 91 -24.67 -9.55 -7.88
N PRO A 92 -25.84 -8.95 -8.16
CA PRO A 92 -26.97 -8.99 -7.22
C PRO A 92 -27.30 -10.44 -6.87
N GLY A 93 -27.35 -10.73 -5.58
CA GLY A 93 -27.52 -12.09 -5.06
C GLY A 93 -26.22 -12.80 -4.65
N PHE A 94 -25.05 -12.20 -4.88
CA PHE A 94 -23.79 -12.66 -4.30
C PHE A 94 -23.68 -12.19 -2.84
N SER A 95 -23.36 -13.11 -1.94
CA SER A 95 -23.05 -12.81 -0.55
C SER A 95 -21.91 -13.69 -0.06
N PHE A 96 -20.90 -13.06 0.53
CA PHE A 96 -19.80 -13.71 1.22
C PHE A 96 -19.97 -13.50 2.72
N PHE A 97 -19.59 -14.48 3.54
CA PHE A 97 -19.63 -14.41 4.99
C PHE A 97 -18.33 -14.96 5.57
N HIS A 98 -17.89 -14.35 6.67
CA HIS A 98 -16.73 -14.77 7.46
C HIS A 98 -17.04 -14.63 8.94
N HIS A 99 -16.77 -15.67 9.72
CA HIS A 99 -16.85 -15.60 11.18
C HIS A 99 -15.54 -15.06 11.75
N LEU A 100 -15.62 -13.92 12.45
CA LEU A 100 -14.45 -13.29 13.05
C LEU A 100 -13.76 -14.25 14.02
N THR A 101 -12.45 -14.09 14.18
CA THR A 101 -11.59 -14.93 15.05
C THR A 101 -11.69 -16.45 14.82
N THR A 102 -12.21 -16.86 13.66
CA THR A 102 -12.20 -18.25 13.19
C THR A 102 -11.78 -18.30 11.72
N PRO A 103 -11.31 -19.46 11.24
CA PRO A 103 -11.04 -19.66 9.82
C PRO A 103 -12.31 -19.93 9.00
N ASP A 104 -13.50 -19.90 9.61
CA ASP A 104 -14.76 -20.29 8.98
C ASP A 104 -15.29 -19.19 8.06
N HIS A 105 -15.34 -19.49 6.77
CA HIS A 105 -15.80 -18.57 5.74
C HIS A 105 -16.52 -19.30 4.62
N GLY A 106 -17.33 -18.57 3.86
CA GLY A 106 -18.00 -19.11 2.69
C GLY A 106 -18.66 -18.03 1.87
N PHE A 107 -19.04 -18.37 0.64
CA PHE A 107 -19.87 -17.51 -0.18
C PHE A 107 -21.03 -18.29 -0.75
N VAL A 108 -22.09 -17.57 -1.08
CA VAL A 108 -23.24 -18.08 -1.79
C VAL A 108 -23.65 -17.09 -2.87
N TYR A 109 -24.05 -17.61 -4.02
CA TYR A 109 -24.67 -16.82 -5.07
C TYR A 109 -26.07 -17.35 -5.32
N ILE A 110 -27.07 -16.49 -5.14
CA ILE A 110 -28.48 -16.79 -5.42
C ILE A 110 -29.03 -15.67 -6.29
N GLY A 111 -29.05 -15.87 -7.60
CA GLY A 111 -29.50 -14.85 -8.54
C GLY A 111 -29.65 -15.36 -9.96
N ALA A 112 -30.08 -14.47 -10.87
CA ALA A 112 -30.37 -14.79 -12.26
C ALA A 112 -29.13 -14.88 -13.17
N GLY A 113 -27.91 -14.72 -12.64
CA GLY A 113 -26.66 -14.67 -13.43
C GLY A 113 -26.51 -13.39 -14.26
N GLN A 114 -27.27 -12.34 -13.95
CA GLN A 114 -27.21 -11.06 -14.66
C GLN A 114 -26.31 -10.09 -13.92
N ARG A 115 -25.30 -9.57 -14.62
CA ARG A 115 -24.43 -8.52 -14.09
C ARG A 115 -25.17 -7.19 -14.05
N ASN A 116 -25.03 -6.49 -12.94
CA ASN A 116 -25.52 -5.13 -12.79
C ASN A 116 -24.59 -4.17 -13.57
N LEU A 117 -25.02 -3.71 -14.75
CA LEU A 117 -24.29 -2.71 -15.54
C LEU A 117 -24.54 -1.28 -15.06
N ASP A 118 -25.46 -1.15 -14.12
CA ASP A 118 -26.07 0.10 -13.72
C ASP A 118 -25.33 0.76 -12.54
N ILE A 119 -24.32 0.08 -12.00
CA ILE A 119 -23.52 0.53 -10.86
C ILE A 119 -22.91 1.90 -11.05
N PRO A 120 -22.31 2.26 -12.22
CA PRO A 120 -21.71 3.57 -12.39
C PRO A 120 -22.69 4.68 -12.04
N PHE A 121 -23.93 4.62 -12.51
CA PHE A 121 -24.90 5.66 -12.22
C PHE A 121 -25.53 5.57 -10.83
N MET A 122 -25.47 4.42 -10.17
CA MET A 122 -25.86 4.30 -8.76
C MET A 122 -24.82 4.92 -7.82
N THR A 123 -23.52 4.73 -8.10
CA THR A 123 -22.42 5.14 -7.21
C THR A 123 -21.83 6.52 -7.55
N GLN A 124 -21.90 6.97 -8.80
CA GLN A 124 -21.35 8.26 -9.24
C GLN A 124 -22.09 9.50 -8.71
N ILE A 125 -23.28 9.34 -8.12
CA ILE A 125 -24.03 10.47 -7.55
C ILE A 125 -23.30 11.08 -6.35
N PHE A 126 -22.38 10.33 -5.71
CA PHE A 126 -21.72 10.73 -4.47
C PHE A 126 -20.20 10.90 -4.57
N MET A 127 -19.64 11.17 -5.77
CA MET A 127 -18.23 11.52 -5.87
C MET A 127 -18.06 12.99 -5.44
N PRO A 128 -17.49 13.32 -4.26
CA PRO A 128 -17.04 14.68 -4.02
C PRO A 128 -15.96 14.96 -5.07
N LEU A 129 -16.06 16.11 -5.74
CA LEU A 129 -14.98 16.63 -6.55
C LEU A 129 -13.77 16.83 -5.61
N VAL A 130 -12.90 15.83 -5.51
CA VAL A 130 -11.60 15.99 -4.88
C VAL A 130 -10.85 16.96 -5.79
N GLU A 131 -10.78 18.23 -5.39
CA GLU A 131 -9.82 19.16 -5.98
C GLU A 131 -8.43 18.59 -5.69
N GLU A 132 -7.77 18.07 -6.72
CA GLU A 132 -6.34 17.81 -6.66
C GLU A 132 -5.65 19.17 -6.50
N VAL A 133 -5.22 19.49 -5.27
CA VAL A 133 -4.30 20.61 -5.05
C VAL A 133 -2.97 20.21 -5.68
N PRO A 134 -2.49 20.89 -6.75
CA PRO A 134 -1.22 20.54 -7.35
C PRO A 134 -0.11 20.94 -6.37
N SER A 135 0.55 19.95 -5.78
CA SER A 135 1.77 20.15 -5.00
C SER A 135 2.93 20.50 -5.92
N ILE A 136 2.92 21.73 -6.46
CA ILE A 136 4.04 22.32 -7.21
C ILE A 136 4.22 23.76 -6.74
N ARG A 137 4.60 24.01 -5.48
CA ARG A 137 5.26 25.27 -5.02
C ARG A 137 5.99 25.11 -3.67
N GLN A 138 6.86 24.12 -3.50
CA GLN A 138 7.82 24.14 -2.37
C GLN A 138 9.29 24.13 -2.78
N SER A 139 9.64 23.84 -4.04
CA SER A 139 11.04 23.80 -4.49
C SER A 139 11.61 25.12 -5.02
N LEU A 140 10.90 26.25 -4.91
CA LEU A 140 11.36 27.56 -5.41
C LEU A 140 11.59 28.64 -4.33
N ALA A 141 11.43 28.31 -3.04
CA ALA A 141 11.58 29.28 -1.95
C ALA A 141 12.81 29.07 -1.03
N GLU A 142 13.58 27.99 -1.20
CA GLU A 142 14.76 27.71 -0.35
C GLU A 142 16.11 28.05 -1.00
N GLY A 143 16.12 28.45 -2.29
CA GLY A 143 17.36 28.83 -2.98
C GLY A 143 17.79 30.30 -2.84
N ALA A 144 17.02 31.15 -2.13
CA ALA A 144 17.20 32.61 -2.18
C ALA A 144 17.59 33.28 -0.85
N LYS A 145 18.01 32.51 0.18
CA LYS A 145 18.42 33.06 1.48
C LYS A 145 19.76 32.50 1.99
N THR A 146 20.80 32.55 1.15
CA THR A 146 22.19 32.49 1.65
C THR A 146 23.11 33.22 0.68
N SER A 147 22.91 34.52 0.53
CA SER A 147 24.00 35.41 0.13
C SER A 147 23.77 36.80 0.70
N LYS A 148 24.84 37.34 1.32
CA LYS A 148 25.03 38.69 1.87
C LYS A 148 24.65 38.90 3.35
N GLU A 149 25.61 38.63 4.23
CA GLU A 149 26.15 39.70 5.10
C GLU A 149 27.56 39.33 5.60
N GLN A 150 28.54 40.07 5.10
CA GLN A 150 29.92 40.19 5.59
C GLN A 150 30.17 41.70 5.54
N THR A 151 30.55 42.36 6.63
CA THR A 151 31.93 42.84 6.97
C THR A 151 31.76 43.66 8.28
N THR A 152 32.63 43.60 9.31
CA THR A 152 33.77 44.53 9.60
C THR A 152 34.29 44.10 11.00
N GLU A 153 35.45 43.46 11.16
CA GLU A 153 36.86 43.93 11.28
C GLU A 153 37.31 44.42 12.68
N ASP A 154 38.61 44.15 12.94
CA ASP A 154 39.54 44.60 14.00
C ASP A 154 39.65 43.81 15.35
N ASN A 155 40.84 43.38 15.85
CA ASN A 155 42.23 43.56 15.39
C ASN A 155 43.27 42.69 16.19
N MET A 156 44.48 42.50 15.61
CA MET A 156 45.84 42.35 16.23
C MET A 156 46.27 40.95 16.82
N LYS A 157 47.40 40.27 16.53
CA LYS A 157 48.65 40.45 15.73
C LYS A 157 49.44 39.09 15.59
N PRO A 158 50.53 39.01 14.79
CA PRO A 158 51.14 37.79 14.23
C PRO A 158 52.49 37.37 14.86
N VAL A 159 52.98 36.18 14.48
CA VAL A 159 54.41 35.77 14.54
C VAL A 159 54.74 34.92 13.30
N GLU A 160 55.82 35.28 12.62
CA GLU A 160 56.44 34.64 11.45
C GLU A 160 57.40 33.49 11.89
N ASP A 161 57.61 32.47 11.05
CA ASP A 161 58.95 32.17 10.46
C ASP A 161 59.02 30.83 9.67
N GLU A 162 59.54 30.99 8.44
CA GLU A 162 60.47 30.17 7.61
C GLU A 162 60.38 28.64 7.38
N LEU A 163 60.07 28.31 6.11
CA LEU A 163 60.82 27.55 5.09
C LEU A 163 62.15 26.80 5.43
N ALA A 164 62.25 25.52 4.99
CA ALA A 164 63.41 24.85 4.31
C ALA A 164 63.30 23.29 4.41
N THR A 165 63.10 22.54 3.31
CA THR A 165 64.09 21.66 2.59
C THR A 165 64.82 20.65 3.51
N GLU A 166 64.93 19.34 3.23
CA GLU A 166 65.62 18.72 2.08
C GLU A 166 65.61 17.15 2.13
N THR A 167 65.78 16.54 0.95
CA THR A 167 66.50 15.27 0.59
C THR A 167 66.11 13.85 1.07
N SER A 168 65.58 13.08 0.11
CA SER A 168 65.97 11.75 -0.43
C SER A 168 66.86 10.75 0.35
N SER A 169 66.46 9.47 0.36
CA SER A 169 67.34 8.34 -0.02
C SER A 169 66.55 7.06 -0.40
N GLU A 170 66.94 6.47 -1.53
CA GLU A 170 66.69 5.09 -1.99
C GLU A 170 67.29 4.06 -0.99
N ILE A 171 67.11 2.73 -1.00
CA ILE A 171 67.63 1.73 -1.97
C ILE A 171 67.17 0.29 -1.51
N VAL A 172 66.62 -0.51 -2.44
CA VAL A 172 66.80 -1.97 -2.81
C VAL A 172 67.09 -3.01 -1.68
N THR A 173 66.47 -4.20 -1.57
CA THR A 173 66.53 -5.47 -2.36
C THR A 173 65.63 -6.48 -1.58
N THR A 174 64.92 -7.48 -2.11
CA THR A 174 65.25 -8.64 -2.97
C THR A 174 63.95 -9.25 -3.49
#